data_AF-A0AAX2TLX8-F1
#
_entry.id   AF-A0AAX2TLX8-F1
#
_cell.length_a   1.000
_cell.length_b   1.000
_cell.length_c   1.000
_cell.angle_alpha   90.00
_cell.angle_beta   90.00
_cell.angle_gamma   90.00
#
_symmetry.space_group_name_H-M   'P 1'
#
loop_
_entity.id
_entity.type
_entity.pdbx_description
1 polymer ?
#
loop_
_entity_poly.entity_id
_entity_poly.type
_entity_poly.pdbx_seq_one_letter_code
_entity_poly.pdbx_strand_id
1 'polypeptide(L)'
;HYPRNTLKGALYARLERALMNRTELFLFESIFARDTYERMIGHPQGLVHCVFNGVTAGEFDPISPAADQTDLAYVGEFRHIKGADILIDAVAQLRDSGRPLTLTLGGDGEETARLKAQVERLGLTSSV
;
A
#
# COMPACT_ATOMS: atom_id res chain seq x y z
N HIS A 1 6.39 -0.56 10.16
CA HIS A 1 7.82 -0.25 10.00
C HIS A 1 8.18 0.94 10.86
N TYR A 2 9.07 0.77 11.84
CA TYR A 2 9.58 1.88 12.65
C TYR A 2 10.77 2.55 11.92
N PRO A 3 10.75 3.87 11.73
CA PRO A 3 11.85 4.54 11.05
C PRO A 3 13.12 4.51 11.92
N ARG A 4 14.28 4.38 11.27
CA ARG A 4 15.59 4.14 11.93
C ARG A 4 16.08 5.30 12.77
N ASN A 5 15.56 6.50 12.51
CA ASN A 5 15.81 7.70 13.29
C ASN A 5 15.12 7.69 14.65
N THR A 6 14.31 6.66 14.95
CA THR A 6 13.70 6.46 16.27
C THR A 6 14.52 5.49 17.10
N LEU A 7 14.57 5.71 18.41
CA LEU A 7 15.21 4.81 19.39
C LEU A 7 14.70 3.36 19.27
N LYS A 8 13.39 3.19 19.01
CA LYS A 8 12.79 1.87 18.77
C LYS A 8 13.30 1.25 17.47
N GLY A 9 13.34 2.00 16.37
CA GLY A 9 13.85 1.52 15.08
C GLY A 9 15.33 1.10 15.14
N ALA A 10 16.16 1.85 15.87
CA ALA A 10 17.56 1.51 16.09
C ALA A 10 17.75 0.23 16.92
N LEU A 11 16.94 0.04 17.97
CA LEU A 11 16.97 -1.17 18.79
C LEU A 11 16.57 -2.43 18.00
N TYR A 12 15.46 -2.37 17.26
CA TYR A 12 15.00 -3.48 16.42
C TYR A 12 16.02 -3.84 15.34
N ALA A 13 16.61 -2.84 14.66
CA ALA A 13 17.62 -3.10 13.64
C ALA A 13 18.88 -3.80 14.20
N ARG A 14 19.27 -3.49 15.44
CA ARG A 14 20.40 -4.17 16.10
C ARG A 14 20.06 -5.61 16.48
N LEU A 15 18.84 -5.86 16.94
CA LEU A 15 18.36 -7.22 17.21
C LEU A 15 18.29 -8.05 15.93
N GLU A 16 17.70 -7.51 14.86
CA GLU A 16 17.66 -8.15 13.55
C GLU A 16 19.06 -8.46 13.03
N ARG A 17 20.00 -7.52 13.12
CA ARG A 17 21.42 -7.76 12.77
C ARG A 17 22.04 -8.89 13.60
N ALA A 18 21.74 -8.99 14.90
CA ALA A 18 22.29 -10.03 15.75
C ALA A 18 21.70 -11.42 15.42
N LEU A 19 20.41 -11.47 15.12
CA LEU A 19 19.71 -12.69 14.72
C LEU A 19 20.08 -13.12 13.30
N MET A 20 20.46 -12.18 12.44
CA MET A 20 20.77 -12.45 11.02
C MET A 20 21.83 -13.53 10.84
N ASN A 21 22.83 -13.58 11.72
CA ASN A 21 23.91 -14.58 11.67
C ASN A 21 23.48 -15.97 12.17
N ARG A 22 22.27 -16.10 12.72
CA ARG A 22 21.66 -17.36 13.17
C ARG A 22 20.47 -17.78 12.33
N THR A 23 20.16 -17.03 11.27
CA THR A 23 19.09 -17.35 10.34
C THR A 23 19.69 -17.96 9.08
N GLU A 24 19.23 -19.17 8.75
CA GLU A 24 19.75 -19.96 7.63
C GLU A 24 19.04 -19.64 6.31
N LEU A 25 17.78 -19.17 6.37
CA LEU A 25 16.96 -18.85 5.21
C LEU A 25 16.18 -17.54 5.42
N PHE A 26 16.30 -16.64 4.45
CA PHE A 26 15.54 -15.40 4.34
C PHE A 26 14.65 -15.46 3.11
N LEU A 27 13.35 -15.26 3.33
CA LEU A 27 12.35 -15.16 2.27
C LEU A 27 11.84 -13.73 2.21
N PHE A 28 11.85 -13.15 1.02
CA PHE A 28 11.31 -11.82 0.75
C PHE A 28 10.21 -11.89 -0.30
N GLU A 29 9.15 -11.11 -0.14
CA GLU A 29 8.04 -11.07 -1.09
C GLU A 29 8.35 -10.25 -2.36
N SER A 30 9.44 -9.48 -2.33
CA SER A 30 9.90 -8.65 -3.45
C SER A 30 11.40 -8.38 -3.42
N ILE A 31 11.97 -8.07 -4.58
CA ILE A 31 13.34 -7.58 -4.71
C ILE A 31 13.53 -6.28 -3.92
N PHE A 32 12.52 -5.40 -3.95
CA PHE A 32 12.56 -4.15 -3.21
C PHE A 32 12.69 -4.36 -1.69
N ALA A 33 11.95 -5.32 -1.13
CA ALA A 33 12.02 -5.64 0.30
C ALA A 33 13.38 -6.22 0.68
N ARG A 34 13.94 -7.13 -0.14
CA ARG A 34 15.31 -7.64 0.03
C ARG A 34 16.32 -6.51 0.05
N ASP A 35 16.33 -5.65 -0.98
CA ASP A 35 17.29 -4.55 -1.10
C ASP A 35 17.15 -3.54 0.03
N THR A 36 15.91 -3.30 0.48
CA THR A 36 15.64 -2.47 1.65
C THR A 36 16.21 -3.10 2.92
N TYR A 37 16.02 -4.41 3.11
CA TYR A 37 16.59 -5.13 4.24
C TYR A 37 18.12 -5.12 4.21
N GLU A 38 18.77 -5.32 3.07
CA GLU A 38 20.24 -5.29 2.96
C GLU A 38 20.80 -3.90 3.24
N ARG A 39 20.18 -2.84 2.70
CA ARG A 39 20.59 -1.46 2.95
C ARG A 39 20.34 -1.06 4.39
N MET A 40 19.22 -1.52 4.95
CA MET A 40 18.88 -1.24 6.33
C MET A 40 19.74 -2.10 7.23
N ILE A 41 19.39 -3.36 7.36
CA ILE A 41 20.02 -4.28 8.29
C ILE A 41 21.41 -4.58 7.77
N GLY A 42 21.59 -5.35 6.70
CA GLY A 42 22.88 -5.71 6.08
C GLY A 42 22.74 -7.02 5.30
N HIS A 43 23.82 -7.45 4.66
CA HIS A 43 23.81 -8.65 3.83
C HIS A 43 23.74 -9.93 4.69
N PRO A 44 22.67 -10.75 4.56
CA PRO A 44 22.60 -12.03 5.22
C PRO A 44 23.71 -12.99 4.75
N GLN A 45 24.18 -13.85 5.65
CA GLN A 45 25.12 -14.93 5.29
C GLN A 45 24.39 -16.23 4.90
N GLY A 46 23.11 -16.38 5.29
CA GLY A 46 22.26 -17.52 4.93
C GLY A 46 21.71 -17.43 3.51
N LEU A 47 20.90 -18.42 3.13
CA LEU A 47 20.21 -18.45 1.84
C LEU A 47 19.19 -17.32 1.76
N VAL A 48 19.14 -16.64 0.61
CA VAL A 48 18.21 -15.53 0.36
C VAL A 48 17.41 -15.80 -0.90
N HIS A 49 16.08 -15.86 -0.78
CA HIS A 49 15.18 -16.04 -1.92
C HIS A 49 14.07 -14.99 -1.91
N CYS A 50 13.76 -14.47 -3.10
CA CYS A 50 12.54 -13.71 -3.32
C CYS A 50 11.43 -14.68 -3.76
N VAL A 51 10.42 -14.85 -2.92
CA VAL A 51 9.22 -15.65 -3.18
C VAL A 51 8.06 -14.69 -3.29
N PHE A 52 7.72 -14.31 -4.51
CA PHE A 52 6.64 -13.36 -4.76
C PHE A 52 5.29 -13.92 -4.31
N ASN A 53 4.41 -13.04 -3.84
CA ASN A 53 3.04 -13.42 -3.50
C ASN A 53 2.36 -14.03 -4.73
N GLY A 54 1.81 -15.23 -4.55
CA GLY A 54 1.14 -15.97 -5.61
C GLY A 54 -0.29 -15.46 -5.84
N VAL A 55 -0.67 -15.43 -7.11
CA VAL A 55 -2.01 -15.18 -7.62
C VAL A 55 -2.27 -16.26 -8.67
N THR A 56 -3.47 -16.83 -8.68
CA THR A 56 -3.79 -17.92 -9.62
C THR A 56 -4.13 -17.37 -11.00
N ALA A 57 -3.92 -18.15 -12.06
CA ALA A 57 -4.24 -17.71 -13.43
C ALA A 57 -5.72 -17.31 -13.57
N GLY A 58 -6.61 -18.03 -12.89
CA GLY A 58 -8.05 -17.75 -12.91
C GLY A 58 -8.46 -16.44 -12.22
N GLU A 59 -7.61 -15.86 -11.35
CA GLU A 59 -7.86 -14.52 -10.79
C GLU A 59 -7.70 -13.41 -11.83
N PHE A 60 -7.08 -13.71 -12.98
CA PHE A 60 -6.94 -12.78 -14.11
C PHE A 60 -7.96 -13.03 -15.21
N ASP A 61 -8.85 -14.01 -15.05
CA ASP A 61 -9.89 -14.27 -16.02
C ASP A 61 -10.80 -13.03 -16.13
N PRO A 62 -11.12 -12.58 -17.36
CA PRO A 62 -11.97 -11.42 -17.54
C PRO A 62 -13.33 -11.62 -16.89
N ILE A 63 -13.75 -10.65 -16.07
CA ILE A 63 -15.10 -10.61 -15.52
C ILE A 63 -16.00 -9.76 -16.41
N SER A 64 -17.29 -10.10 -16.45
CA SER A 64 -18.29 -9.20 -17.03
C SER A 64 -18.51 -8.01 -16.10
N PRO A 65 -18.31 -6.77 -16.57
CA PRO A 65 -18.51 -5.61 -15.72
C PRO A 65 -19.97 -5.47 -15.28
N ALA A 66 -20.17 -4.98 -14.06
CA ALA A 66 -21.50 -4.65 -13.55
C ALA A 66 -22.06 -3.40 -14.26
N ALA A 67 -23.38 -3.30 -14.37
CA ALA A 67 -24.04 -2.17 -15.02
C ALA A 67 -23.80 -0.83 -14.30
N ASP A 68 -23.50 -0.89 -13.00
CA ASP A 68 -23.26 0.23 -12.09
C ASP A 68 -21.78 0.33 -11.66
N GLN A 69 -20.85 -0.16 -12.48
CA GLN A 69 -19.42 -0.06 -12.20
C GLN A 69 -18.94 1.39 -12.03
N THR A 70 -17.95 1.60 -11.16
CA THR A 70 -17.20 2.86 -11.11
C THR A 70 -16.03 2.86 -12.10
N ASP A 71 -15.57 4.05 -12.47
CA ASP A 71 -14.43 4.23 -13.38
C ASP A 71 -13.10 3.84 -12.71
N LEU A 72 -13.00 4.10 -11.40
CA LEU A 72 -11.82 3.82 -10.58
C LEU A 72 -12.21 3.03 -9.34
N ALA A 73 -11.28 2.22 -8.84
CA ALA A 73 -11.39 1.56 -7.56
C ALA A 73 -10.05 1.59 -6.82
N TYR A 74 -10.11 1.84 -5.52
CA TYR A 74 -8.99 1.69 -4.60
C TYR A 74 -9.41 0.68 -3.53
N VAL A 75 -8.55 -0.31 -3.26
CA VAL A 75 -8.78 -1.29 -2.20
C VAL A 75 -7.55 -1.35 -1.30
N GLY A 76 -7.72 -1.01 -0.02
CA GLY A 76 -6.63 -1.05 0.95
C GLY A 76 -6.95 -0.34 2.27
N GLU A 77 -6.08 -0.56 3.25
CA GLU A 77 -6.18 0.09 4.56
C GLU A 77 -6.11 1.63 4.42
N PHE A 78 -7.01 2.36 5.08
CA PHE A 78 -7.05 3.82 5.06
C PHE A 78 -6.03 4.40 6.06
N ARG A 79 -4.78 4.39 5.62
CA ARG A 79 -3.65 5.03 6.30
C ARG A 79 -3.06 6.09 5.41
N HIS A 80 -2.49 7.12 6.02
CA HIS A 80 -1.92 8.25 5.28
C HIS A 80 -0.87 7.81 4.24
N ILE A 81 -0.03 6.83 4.59
CA ILE A 81 1.00 6.28 3.67
C ILE A 81 0.42 5.61 2.42
N LYS A 82 -0.87 5.25 2.43
CA LYS A 82 -1.53 4.61 1.29
C LYS A 82 -2.12 5.62 0.29
N GLY A 83 -2.20 6.90 0.66
CA GLY A 83 -2.46 8.00 -0.27
C GLY A 83 -3.88 8.07 -0.85
N ALA A 84 -4.89 7.52 -0.16
CA ALA A 84 -6.28 7.59 -0.62
C ALA A 84 -6.80 9.05 -0.72
N ASP A 85 -6.29 9.94 0.11
CA ASP A 85 -6.55 11.39 0.08
C ASP A 85 -6.05 12.05 -1.21
N ILE A 86 -4.85 11.67 -1.67
CA ILE A 86 -4.29 12.17 -2.93
C ILE A 86 -5.17 11.74 -4.12
N LEU A 87 -5.68 10.50 -4.08
CA LEU A 87 -6.58 10.00 -5.12
C LEU A 87 -7.90 10.79 -5.17
N ILE A 88 -8.48 11.12 -4.01
CA ILE A 88 -9.69 11.96 -3.94
C ILE A 88 -9.42 13.35 -4.54
N ASP A 89 -8.29 13.97 -4.21
CA ASP A 89 -7.92 15.27 -4.77
C ASP A 89 -7.73 15.22 -6.30
N ALA A 90 -7.18 14.11 -6.82
CA ALA A 90 -7.04 13.90 -8.26
C ALA A 90 -8.40 13.78 -8.96
N VAL A 91 -9.38 13.08 -8.36
CA VAL A 91 -10.74 12.99 -8.91
C VAL A 91 -11.43 14.36 -8.93
N ALA A 92 -11.26 15.17 -7.87
CA ALA A 92 -11.77 16.55 -7.86
C ALA A 92 -11.17 17.37 -9.01
N GLN A 93 -9.85 17.32 -9.18
CA GLN A 93 -9.16 18.04 -10.26
C GLN A 93 -9.62 17.60 -11.65
N LEU A 94 -9.84 16.29 -11.85
CA LEU A 94 -10.33 15.76 -13.12
C LEU A 94 -11.75 16.25 -13.42
N ARG A 95 -12.66 16.20 -12.44
CA ARG A 95 -14.00 16.78 -12.55
C ARG A 95 -13.94 18.26 -12.95
N ASP A 96 -13.11 19.05 -12.26
CA ASP A 96 -12.99 20.48 -12.50
C ASP A 96 -12.37 20.78 -13.88
N SER A 97 -11.57 19.86 -14.44
CA SER A 97 -11.06 19.92 -15.82
C SER A 97 -12.05 19.41 -16.89
N GLY A 98 -13.30 19.12 -16.53
CA GLY A 98 -14.34 18.65 -17.44
C GLY A 98 -14.31 17.14 -17.71
N ARG A 99 -13.60 16.36 -16.87
CA ARG A 99 -13.49 14.90 -16.95
C ARG A 99 -14.00 14.26 -15.66
N PRO A 100 -15.32 14.28 -15.40
CA PRO A 100 -15.86 13.64 -14.21
C PRO A 100 -15.62 12.13 -14.25
N LEU A 101 -15.14 11.57 -13.14
CA LEU A 101 -14.95 10.14 -12.92
C LEU A 101 -15.61 9.73 -11.61
N THR A 102 -16.04 8.48 -11.54
CA THR A 102 -16.51 7.82 -10.32
C THR A 102 -15.41 6.97 -9.70
N LEU A 103 -15.35 6.90 -8.38
CA LEU A 103 -14.32 6.21 -7.61
C LEU A 103 -14.97 5.38 -6.50
N THR A 104 -14.61 4.11 -6.37
CA THR A 104 -14.94 3.32 -5.18
C THR A 104 -13.74 3.23 -4.25
N LEU A 105 -13.89 3.61 -2.98
CA LEU A 105 -12.89 3.41 -1.93
C LEU A 105 -13.29 2.23 -1.01
N GLY A 106 -12.64 1.08 -1.18
CA GLY A 106 -12.84 -0.11 -0.35
C GLY A 106 -11.76 -0.26 0.73
N GLY A 107 -12.15 -0.19 2.00
CA GLY A 107 -11.22 -0.34 3.12
C GLY A 107 -11.71 0.29 4.41
N ASP A 108 -10.84 0.31 5.41
CA ASP A 108 -11.02 1.01 6.68
C ASP A 108 -9.65 1.35 7.29
N GLY A 109 -9.60 2.23 8.28
CA GLY A 109 -8.37 2.63 8.95
C GLY A 109 -8.48 3.93 9.75
N GLU A 110 -7.35 4.40 10.26
CA GLU A 110 -7.28 5.63 11.07
C GLU A 110 -7.76 6.88 10.32
N GLU A 111 -7.64 6.89 8.99
CA GLU A 111 -7.98 8.04 8.15
C GLU A 111 -9.43 8.07 7.67
N THR A 112 -10.26 7.05 7.98
CA THR A 112 -11.62 6.91 7.43
C THR A 112 -12.45 8.18 7.58
N ALA A 113 -12.48 8.77 8.77
CA ALA A 113 -13.25 9.98 9.04
C ALA A 113 -12.71 11.20 8.25
N ARG A 114 -11.39 11.31 8.12
CA ARG A 114 -10.73 12.39 7.38
C ARG A 114 -11.04 12.30 5.88
N LEU A 115 -10.99 11.10 5.31
CA LEU A 115 -11.30 10.86 3.91
C LEU A 115 -12.76 11.21 3.59
N LYS A 116 -13.72 10.78 4.42
CA LYS A 116 -15.14 11.16 4.28
C LYS A 116 -15.34 12.67 4.30
N ALA A 117 -14.75 13.36 5.27
CA ALA A 117 -14.83 14.83 5.35
C ALA A 117 -14.20 15.52 4.12
N GLN A 118 -13.14 14.96 3.54
CA GLN A 118 -12.53 15.47 2.31
C GLN A 118 -13.46 15.30 1.10
N VAL A 119 -14.09 14.13 0.94
CA VAL A 119 -15.09 13.88 -0.12
C VAL A 119 -16.24 14.88 -0.02
N GLU A 120 -16.78 15.09 1.18
CA GLU A 120 -17.86 16.07 1.40
C GLU A 120 -17.40 17.50 1.07
N ARG A 121 -16.24 17.92 1.58
CA ARG A 121 -15.68 19.26 1.34
C ARG A 121 -15.43 19.54 -0.14
N LEU A 122 -15.07 18.52 -0.92
CA LEU A 122 -14.83 18.64 -2.35
C LEU A 122 -16.11 18.48 -3.19
N GLY A 123 -17.26 18.20 -2.56
CA GLY A 123 -18.53 17.97 -3.24
C GLY A 123 -18.52 16.72 -4.12
N LEU A 124 -17.85 15.66 -3.66
CA LEU A 124 -17.66 14.41 -4.40
C LEU A 124 -18.56 13.27 -3.90
N THR A 125 -19.46 13.51 -2.94
CA THR A 125 -20.31 12.48 -2.30
C THR A 125 -21.15 11.65 -3.27
N SER A 126 -21.48 12.17 -4.45
CA SER A 126 -22.22 11.43 -5.47
C SER A 126 -21.33 10.62 -6.43
N SER A 127 -20.02 10.74 -6.30
CA SER A 127 -19.02 10.18 -7.23
C SER A 127 -17.90 9.40 -6.53
N VAL A 128 -17.85 9.38 -5.20
CA VAL A 128 -16.85 8.67 -4.37
C VAL A 128 -17.53 7.92 -3.24
#